data_AF-A0A0K6GFQ1-F1
#
_entry.id   AF-A0A0K6GFQ1-F1
#
_cell.length_a   1.000
_cell.length_b   1.000
_cell.length_c   1.000
_cell.angle_alpha   90.00
_cell.angle_beta   90.00
_cell.angle_gamma   90.00
#
_symmetry.space_group_name_H-M   'P 1'
#
loop_
_entity.id
_entity.type
_entity.pdbx_description
1 polymer ?
#
loop_
_entity_poly.entity_id
_entity_poly.type
_entity_poly.pdbx_seq_one_letter_code
_entity_poly.pdbx_strand_id
1 'polypeptide(L)'
;MRMRVEEGVYIDMINLHTEIATASPANSIARLWNIQQIASFIDTHSAGNAVIVFGNTNSLYTGVKDNIRLLTAHNGLTDAWVQAIGGTAPRSGGSSLECPKGVPPDISCEAVDKVFYRASRIINLNSSGFFYDTSRFLSPNGGMLADRNPVRVEFEYTLESELRQSDLYGGPHGTWFNDLPSIPSSPKLSSITLRGGNRLDGIALTLTSGQTFTHGGWGGNPYSLILASGEYVTSVKLCWDKKRGHTRNFFAEATTNKGQSVRAGSLTNNCATATAPSGYGVVGAYGQAGDEMDQLGFIYAKQ
;
A
#
# COMPACT_ATOMS: atom_id res chain seq x y z
N MET A 1 -1.03 -5.66 6.89
CA MET A 1 -1.50 -6.59 5.84
C MET A 1 -1.86 -5.79 4.60
N ARG A 2 -1.74 -6.37 3.41
CA ARG A 2 -2.24 -5.74 2.18
C ARG A 2 -3.63 -6.29 1.86
N MET A 3 -4.67 -5.49 2.06
CA MET A 3 -6.04 -5.90 1.81
C MET A 3 -6.38 -5.70 0.34
N ARG A 4 -6.91 -6.73 -0.30
CA ARG A 4 -7.55 -6.64 -1.62
C ARG A 4 -9.00 -6.25 -1.42
N VAL A 5 -9.42 -5.11 -1.95
CA VAL A 5 -10.81 -4.64 -1.88
C VAL A 5 -11.61 -5.16 -3.08
N GLU A 6 -10.99 -5.12 -4.25
CA GLU A 6 -11.45 -5.72 -5.49
C GLU A 6 -10.22 -6.09 -6.35
N GLU A 7 -10.41 -6.65 -7.55
CA GLU A 7 -9.29 -6.98 -8.44
C GLU A 7 -8.41 -5.75 -8.71
N GLY A 8 -7.10 -5.88 -8.48
CA GLY A 8 -6.15 -4.80 -8.72
C GLY A 8 -6.23 -3.61 -7.75
N VAL A 9 -7.09 -3.65 -6.73
CA VAL A 9 -7.30 -2.53 -5.80
C VAL A 9 -6.89 -2.95 -4.39
N TYR A 10 -5.82 -2.33 -3.91
CA TYR A 10 -5.15 -2.71 -2.67
C TYR A 10 -5.00 -1.53 -1.70
N ILE A 11 -5.31 -1.79 -0.43
CA ILE A 11 -5.06 -0.87 0.68
C ILE A 11 -4.16 -1.57 1.71
N ASP A 12 -3.05 -0.93 2.05
CA ASP A 12 -2.16 -1.42 3.10
C ASP A 12 -2.73 -1.05 4.48
N MET A 13 -3.19 -2.05 5.21
CA MET A 13 -3.77 -1.93 6.54
C MET A 13 -2.73 -2.25 7.62
N ILE A 14 -2.38 -1.26 8.43
CA ILE A 14 -1.35 -1.36 9.47
C ILE A 14 -2.01 -1.14 10.83
N ASN A 15 -2.12 -2.21 11.62
CA ASN A 15 -2.54 -2.11 13.01
C ASN A 15 -1.31 -1.86 13.90
N LEU A 16 -1.42 -0.96 14.87
CA LEU A 16 -0.36 -0.66 15.83
C LEU A 16 -0.87 -0.65 17.27
N HIS A 17 0.07 -0.86 18.18
CA HIS A 17 -0.06 -0.51 19.58
C HIS A 17 1.31 -0.02 20.05
N THR A 18 1.46 1.28 20.29
CA THR A 18 2.73 1.85 20.76
C THR A 18 2.86 1.71 22.27
N GLU A 19 4.05 1.99 22.81
CA GLU A 19 4.27 1.99 24.26
C GLU A 19 3.46 3.10 24.96
N ILE A 20 2.99 2.83 26.18
CA ILE A 20 2.29 3.82 27.02
C ILE A 20 3.34 4.70 27.69
N ALA A 21 3.30 6.04 27.52
CA ALA A 21 4.14 6.88 28.38
C ALA A 21 3.64 6.80 29.82
N THR A 22 4.50 6.25 30.66
CA THR A 22 4.36 6.29 32.11
C THR A 22 5.31 7.35 32.67
N ALA A 23 5.45 7.43 34.00
CA ALA A 23 6.46 8.27 34.65
C ALA A 23 7.90 7.95 34.21
N SER A 24 8.15 6.76 33.64
CA SER A 24 9.45 6.37 33.10
C SER A 24 9.76 7.14 31.80
N PRO A 25 10.88 7.90 31.74
CA PRO A 25 11.32 8.55 30.50
C PRO A 25 11.57 7.55 29.36
N ALA A 26 11.98 6.32 29.68
CA ALA A 26 12.26 5.27 28.70
C ALA A 26 11.00 4.88 27.91
N ASN A 27 9.83 4.84 28.57
CA ASN A 27 8.57 4.49 27.89
C ASN A 27 8.15 5.58 26.90
N SER A 28 8.38 6.86 27.25
CA SER A 28 8.13 7.96 26.32
C SER A 28 9.03 7.85 25.09
N ILE A 29 10.31 7.53 25.27
CA ILE A 29 11.26 7.33 24.15
C ILE A 29 10.83 6.14 23.28
N ALA A 30 10.45 5.02 23.90
CA ALA A 30 9.98 3.83 23.18
C ALA A 30 8.75 4.14 22.31
N ARG A 31 7.77 4.90 22.82
CA ARG A 31 6.61 5.34 22.03
C ARG A 31 7.02 6.14 20.80
N LEU A 32 7.94 7.09 20.95
CA LEU A 32 8.46 7.89 19.84
C LEU A 32 9.14 7.03 18.77
N TRP A 33 9.91 6.02 19.21
CA TRP A 33 10.54 5.06 18.33
C TRP A 33 9.52 4.16 17.64
N ASN A 34 8.42 3.77 18.30
CA ASN A 34 7.36 2.99 17.65
C ASN A 34 6.73 3.78 16.50
N ILE A 35 6.42 5.07 16.70
CA ILE A 35 5.88 5.92 15.62
C ILE A 35 6.89 6.06 14.47
N GLN A 36 8.17 6.25 14.77
CA GLN A 36 9.23 6.28 13.77
C GLN A 36 9.34 4.96 13.00
N GLN A 37 9.22 3.82 13.68
CA GLN A 37 9.25 2.50 13.07
C GLN A 37 8.06 2.30 12.11
N ILE A 38 6.86 2.75 12.48
CA ILE A 38 5.70 2.73 11.59
C ILE A 38 5.93 3.62 10.37
N ALA A 39 6.49 4.82 10.55
CA ALA A 39 6.81 5.71 9.45
C ALA A 39 7.80 5.08 8.46
N SER A 40 8.89 4.48 8.95
CA SER A 40 9.87 3.77 8.11
C SER A 40 9.30 2.51 7.47
N PHE A 41 8.40 1.80 8.15
CA PHE A 41 7.71 0.64 7.59
C PHE A 41 6.84 1.05 6.39
N ILE A 42 6.09 2.15 6.49
CA ILE A 42 5.26 2.67 5.40
C ILE A 42 6.12 3.05 4.19
N ASP A 43 7.24 3.72 4.40
CA ASP A 43 8.15 4.11 3.31
C ASP A 43 8.70 2.89 2.57
N THR A 44 9.03 1.83 3.31
CA THR A 44 9.65 0.63 2.75
C THR A 44 8.63 -0.30 2.08
N HIS A 45 7.47 -0.51 2.71
CA HIS A 45 6.55 -1.59 2.34
C HIS A 45 5.26 -1.12 1.69
N SER A 46 4.98 0.19 1.74
CA SER A 46 3.74 0.81 1.24
C SER A 46 4.00 1.98 0.30
N ALA A 47 5.21 2.07 -0.26
CA ALA A 47 5.53 3.04 -1.30
C ALA A 47 4.53 2.94 -2.46
N GLY A 48 3.92 4.08 -2.81
CA GLY A 48 2.92 4.20 -3.87
C GLY A 48 1.53 3.63 -3.58
N ASN A 49 1.33 2.93 -2.46
CA ASN A 49 0.03 2.36 -2.10
C ASN A 49 -0.83 3.32 -1.28
N ALA A 50 -2.14 3.06 -1.32
CA ALA A 50 -3.06 3.59 -0.33
C ALA A 50 -2.83 2.88 1.00
N VAL A 51 -2.94 3.62 2.10
CA VAL A 51 -2.58 3.13 3.44
C VAL A 51 -3.67 3.53 4.42
N ILE A 52 -4.00 2.62 5.35
CA ILE A 52 -4.77 2.91 6.57
C ILE A 52 -3.95 2.39 7.75
N VAL A 53 -3.56 3.29 8.66
CA VAL A 53 -2.90 2.97 9.93
C VAL A 53 -3.91 3.16 11.04
N PHE A 54 -4.09 2.17 11.92
CA PHE A 54 -5.08 2.27 12.98
C PHE A 54 -4.61 1.58 14.26
N GLY A 55 -5.12 2.03 15.40
CA GLY A 55 -4.89 1.42 16.70
C GLY A 55 -4.39 2.41 17.74
N ASN A 56 -3.84 1.87 18.82
CA ASN A 56 -3.48 2.66 19.99
C ASN A 56 -2.11 3.34 19.78
N THR A 57 -2.14 4.64 19.54
CA THR A 57 -0.92 5.44 19.38
C THR A 57 -0.34 5.91 20.72
N ASN A 58 -1.07 5.74 21.82
CA ASN A 58 -0.77 6.28 23.15
C ASN A 58 -0.32 7.75 23.12
N SER A 59 -0.75 8.50 22.11
CA SER A 59 -0.28 9.86 21.82
C SER A 59 -1.48 10.80 21.73
N LEU A 60 -1.29 12.02 22.21
CA LEU A 60 -2.24 13.11 22.02
C LEU A 60 -1.56 14.22 21.21
N TYR A 61 -2.31 14.93 20.36
CA TYR A 61 -1.81 16.08 19.60
C TYR A 61 -1.36 17.21 20.52
N THR A 62 -2.01 17.34 21.68
CA THR A 62 -1.68 18.29 22.75
C THR A 62 -0.45 17.85 23.56
N GLY A 63 -0.01 16.60 23.44
CA GLY A 63 1.20 16.09 24.08
C GLY A 63 2.47 16.81 23.60
N VAL A 64 3.19 17.45 24.54
CA VAL A 64 4.44 18.19 24.23
C VAL A 64 5.62 17.30 23.86
N LYS A 65 5.56 16.03 24.27
CA LYS A 65 6.62 15.05 24.02
C LYS A 65 6.27 14.08 22.89
N ASP A 66 5.12 14.22 22.24
CA ASP A 66 4.65 13.28 21.22
C ASP A 66 5.09 13.67 19.81
N ASN A 67 5.44 12.68 18.99
CA ASN A 67 5.83 12.85 17.59
C ASN A 67 4.76 12.33 16.61
N ILE A 68 3.49 12.20 17.02
CA ILE A 68 2.44 11.62 16.16
C ILE A 68 2.27 12.34 14.81
N ARG A 69 2.59 13.64 14.76
CA ARG A 69 2.63 14.44 13.52
C ARG A 69 3.65 13.96 12.49
N LEU A 70 4.57 13.07 12.87
CA LEU A 70 5.48 12.43 11.91
C LEU A 70 4.70 11.69 10.83
N LEU A 71 3.63 10.99 11.18
CA LEU A 71 2.81 10.24 10.23
C LEU A 71 2.18 11.14 9.17
N THR A 72 1.77 12.35 9.57
CA THR A 72 1.20 13.34 8.64
C THR A 72 2.29 14.06 7.84
N ALA A 73 3.35 14.53 8.50
CA ALA A 73 4.38 15.37 7.89
C ALA A 73 5.35 14.59 6.98
N HIS A 74 5.67 13.34 7.34
CA HIS A 74 6.64 12.51 6.63
C HIS A 74 5.99 11.54 5.66
N ASN A 75 4.98 10.78 6.10
CA ASN A 75 4.34 9.77 5.24
C ASN A 75 3.14 10.31 4.43
N GLY A 76 2.75 11.57 4.64
CA GLY A 76 1.63 12.21 3.95
C GLY A 76 0.27 11.62 4.34
N LEU A 77 0.14 11.12 5.57
CA LEU A 77 -1.14 10.61 6.07
C LEU A 77 -2.04 11.74 6.58
N THR A 78 -3.35 11.50 6.53
CA THR A 78 -4.40 12.31 7.15
C THR A 78 -4.94 11.57 8.36
N ASP A 79 -5.07 12.24 9.51
CA ASP A 79 -5.81 11.70 10.66
C ASP A 79 -7.32 11.91 10.45
N ALA A 80 -8.09 10.83 10.46
CA ALA A 80 -9.54 10.85 10.25
C ALA A 80 -10.28 11.66 11.34
N TRP A 81 -9.80 11.63 12.58
CA TRP A 81 -10.38 12.45 13.65
C TRP A 81 -10.12 13.94 13.40
N VAL A 82 -8.88 14.30 13.06
CA VAL A 82 -8.52 15.69 12.74
C VAL A 82 -9.34 16.21 11.58
N GLN A 83 -9.52 15.40 10.52
CA GLN A 83 -10.41 15.75 9.41
C GLN A 83 -11.85 16.00 9.91
N ALA A 84 -12.39 15.09 10.72
CA ALA A 84 -13.77 15.17 11.20
C ALA A 84 -14.05 16.38 12.10
N ILE A 85 -13.06 16.87 12.85
CA ILE A 85 -13.20 18.07 13.70
C ILE A 85 -12.89 19.40 12.97
N GLY A 86 -12.69 19.38 11.64
CA GLY A 86 -12.46 20.60 10.83
C GLY A 86 -11.04 20.77 10.29
N GLY A 87 -10.24 19.71 10.27
CA GLY A 87 -8.96 19.62 9.53
C GLY A 87 -7.75 20.26 10.22
N THR A 88 -7.93 20.94 11.36
CA THR A 88 -6.82 21.55 12.10
C THR A 88 -6.49 20.73 13.33
N ALA A 89 -5.33 20.08 13.34
CA ALA A 89 -4.87 19.32 14.50
C ALA A 89 -4.66 20.26 15.71
N PRO A 90 -5.05 19.86 16.94
CA PRO A 90 -4.80 20.64 18.15
C PRO A 90 -3.33 21.01 18.29
N ARG A 91 -3.01 22.14 18.92
CA ARG A 91 -1.61 22.57 19.12
C ARG A 91 -0.92 21.74 20.21
N SER A 92 0.32 21.32 19.96
CA SER A 92 1.16 20.69 21.00
C SER A 92 1.39 21.67 22.17
N GLY A 93 1.21 21.19 23.41
CA GLY A 93 1.23 22.00 24.62
C GLY A 93 -0.01 22.87 24.84
N GLY A 94 -1.04 22.72 24.02
CA GLY A 94 -2.35 23.32 24.27
C GLY A 94 -3.10 22.66 25.42
N SER A 95 -4.26 23.21 25.77
CA SER A 95 -5.17 22.62 26.74
C SER A 95 -5.52 21.18 26.37
N SER A 96 -5.56 20.28 27.35
CA SER A 96 -5.93 18.89 27.11
C SER A 96 -7.35 18.81 26.53
N LEU A 97 -7.49 17.99 25.49
CA LEU A 97 -8.76 17.64 24.87
C LEU A 97 -9.11 16.17 25.13
N GLU A 98 -8.44 15.51 26.07
CA GLU A 98 -8.61 14.09 26.32
C GLU A 98 -10.08 13.74 26.59
N CYS A 99 -10.55 12.65 25.98
CA CYS A 99 -11.93 12.21 26.15
C CYS A 99 -12.27 11.89 27.61
N PRO A 100 -13.48 12.25 28.07
CA PRO A 100 -13.92 11.93 29.41
C PRO A 100 -14.07 10.42 29.60
N LYS A 101 -14.06 9.98 30.86
CA LYS A 101 -14.46 8.61 31.20
C LYS A 101 -15.94 8.41 30.87
N GLY A 102 -16.29 7.23 30.35
CA GLY A 102 -17.65 6.91 29.90
C GLY A 102 -17.85 7.18 28.41
N VAL A 103 -19.11 7.21 27.99
CA VAL A 103 -19.48 7.48 26.60
C VAL A 103 -19.27 8.97 26.30
N PRO A 104 -18.38 9.33 25.36
CA PRO A 104 -18.24 10.73 24.94
C PRO A 104 -19.55 11.26 24.34
N PRO A 105 -19.92 12.52 24.60
CA PRO A 105 -21.15 13.09 24.04
C PRO A 105 -21.05 13.34 22.53
N ASP A 106 -19.83 13.56 22.03
CA ASP A 106 -19.50 13.81 20.62
C ASP A 106 -18.03 13.46 20.34
N ILE A 107 -17.54 13.86 19.16
CA ILE A 107 -16.15 13.60 18.70
C ILE A 107 -15.18 14.76 19.00
N SER A 108 -15.60 15.81 19.72
CA SER A 108 -14.77 17.00 19.96
C SER A 108 -13.57 16.73 20.88
N CYS A 109 -13.63 15.64 21.65
CA CYS A 109 -12.52 15.18 22.47
C CYS A 109 -11.57 14.26 21.69
N GLU A 110 -10.32 14.19 22.15
CA GLU A 110 -9.24 13.41 21.58
C GLU A 110 -9.06 12.08 22.32
N ALA A 111 -9.02 10.98 21.57
CA ALA A 111 -8.58 9.67 22.05
C ALA A 111 -7.16 9.34 21.55
N VAL A 112 -6.49 8.43 22.26
CA VAL A 112 -5.17 7.89 21.89
C VAL A 112 -5.24 6.82 20.79
N ASP A 113 -6.40 6.17 20.64
CA ASP A 113 -6.70 5.34 19.48
C ASP A 113 -6.95 6.27 18.29
N LYS A 114 -6.18 6.08 17.21
CA LYS A 114 -6.22 6.95 16.02
C LYS A 114 -6.33 6.12 14.76
N VAL A 115 -6.86 6.74 13.71
CA VAL A 115 -6.95 6.17 12.37
C VAL A 115 -6.39 7.19 11.39
N PHE A 116 -5.26 6.86 10.80
CA PHE A 116 -4.62 7.64 9.73
C PHE A 116 -4.83 6.96 8.39
N TYR A 117 -4.90 7.74 7.32
CA TYR A 117 -5.02 7.18 5.98
C TYR A 117 -4.37 8.05 4.92
N ARG A 118 -4.09 7.46 3.75
CA ARG A 118 -3.60 8.14 2.55
C ARG A 118 -4.12 7.42 1.31
N ALA A 119 -4.44 8.19 0.29
CA ALA A 119 -4.82 7.73 -1.04
C ALA A 119 -3.62 7.13 -1.83
N SER A 120 -3.85 6.71 -3.07
CA SER A 120 -2.80 6.43 -4.04
C SER A 120 -3.11 7.11 -5.37
N ARG A 121 -2.26 6.95 -6.38
CA ARG A 121 -2.56 7.44 -7.74
C ARG A 121 -3.65 6.65 -8.46
N ILE A 122 -4.11 5.54 -7.88
CA ILE A 122 -5.20 4.71 -8.43
C ILE A 122 -6.45 4.79 -7.55
N ILE A 123 -6.28 4.98 -6.24
CA ILE A 123 -7.36 4.97 -5.27
C ILE A 123 -7.45 6.35 -4.62
N ASN A 124 -8.52 7.07 -4.90
CA ASN A 124 -8.94 8.14 -4.00
C ASN A 124 -9.58 7.51 -2.78
N LEU A 125 -9.12 7.88 -1.60
CA LEU A 125 -9.62 7.36 -0.34
C LEU A 125 -9.94 8.53 0.56
N ASN A 126 -11.16 8.59 1.09
CA ASN A 126 -11.59 9.64 2.00
C ASN A 126 -12.38 9.09 3.18
N SER A 127 -12.14 9.65 4.37
CA SER A 127 -12.97 9.40 5.55
C SER A 127 -14.30 10.14 5.40
N SER A 128 -15.41 9.40 5.37
CA SER A 128 -16.78 9.94 5.31
C SER A 128 -17.42 10.10 6.69
N GLY A 129 -16.90 9.43 7.72
CA GLY A 129 -17.40 9.54 9.08
C GLY A 129 -16.42 9.07 10.15
N PHE A 130 -16.49 9.67 11.34
CA PHE A 130 -15.69 9.30 12.51
C PHE A 130 -16.60 9.20 13.74
N PHE A 131 -16.44 8.14 14.54
CA PHE A 131 -17.31 7.86 15.67
C PHE A 131 -16.55 7.26 16.85
N TYR A 132 -16.95 7.66 18.06
CA TYR A 132 -16.69 6.90 19.28
C TYR A 132 -17.88 5.98 19.53
N ASP A 133 -17.73 4.70 19.19
CA ASP A 133 -18.80 3.70 19.28
C ASP A 133 -18.98 3.15 20.71
N THR A 134 -18.50 3.86 21.74
CA THR A 134 -18.45 3.40 23.15
C THR A 134 -19.78 2.87 23.67
N SER A 135 -20.90 3.46 23.29
CA SER A 135 -22.25 3.01 23.70
C SER A 135 -22.59 1.58 23.26
N ARG A 136 -21.96 1.09 22.18
CA ARG A 136 -22.13 -0.28 21.65
C ARG A 136 -21.32 -1.31 22.44
N PHE A 137 -20.40 -0.86 23.29
CA PHE A 137 -19.47 -1.70 24.06
C PHE A 137 -19.67 -1.52 25.57
N LEU A 138 -20.93 -1.32 25.97
CA LEU A 138 -21.33 -1.32 27.37
C LEU A 138 -21.87 -2.71 27.76
N SER A 139 -21.64 -3.09 29.01
CA SER A 139 -22.30 -4.25 29.62
C SER A 139 -23.81 -3.99 29.74
N PRO A 140 -24.64 -5.03 29.98
CA PRO A 140 -26.09 -4.86 30.16
C PRO A 140 -26.51 -3.87 31.28
N ASN A 141 -25.65 -3.63 32.26
CA ASN A 141 -25.85 -2.64 33.34
C ASN A 141 -25.21 -1.27 33.06
N GLY A 142 -24.77 -1.00 31.82
CA GLY A 142 -24.22 0.30 31.40
C GLY A 142 -22.75 0.54 31.78
N GLY A 143 -22.05 -0.47 32.27
CA GLY A 143 -20.62 -0.38 32.59
C GLY A 143 -19.75 -0.47 31.33
N MET A 144 -18.61 0.23 31.32
CA MET A 144 -17.65 0.13 30.21
C MET A 144 -17.01 -1.27 30.17
N LEU A 145 -16.99 -1.91 28.99
CA LEU A 145 -16.28 -3.18 28.77
C LEU A 145 -14.83 -3.00 28.32
N ALA A 146 -14.48 -1.79 27.88
CA ALA A 146 -13.14 -1.39 27.48
C ALA A 146 -12.70 -0.18 28.31
N ASP A 147 -11.39 -0.07 28.55
CA ASP A 147 -10.76 1.07 29.21
C ASP A 147 -10.58 2.28 28.27
N ARG A 148 -10.96 2.12 26.99
CA ARG A 148 -10.87 3.14 25.93
C ARG A 148 -12.14 3.17 25.08
N ASN A 149 -12.32 4.28 24.35
CA ASN A 149 -13.43 4.49 23.44
C ASN A 149 -13.16 3.81 22.09
N PRO A 150 -13.94 2.79 21.67
CA PRO A 150 -13.77 2.16 20.37
C PRO A 150 -13.97 3.17 19.25
N VAL A 151 -12.94 3.33 18.42
CA VAL A 151 -12.94 4.24 17.27
C VAL A 151 -13.44 3.50 16.03
N ARG A 152 -14.43 4.08 15.34
CA ARG A 152 -14.87 3.64 14.02
C ARG A 152 -14.72 4.78 13.02
N VAL A 153 -14.18 4.44 11.86
CA VAL A 153 -14.07 5.34 10.71
C VAL A 153 -14.74 4.70 9.51
N GLU A 154 -15.55 5.48 8.83
CA GLU A 154 -16.16 5.08 7.56
C GLU A 154 -15.33 5.67 6.42
N PHE A 155 -15.06 4.84 5.40
CA PHE A 155 -14.27 5.22 4.24
C PHE A 155 -15.10 5.05 2.98
N GLU A 156 -14.94 6.02 2.08
CA GLU A 156 -15.37 5.93 0.70
C GLU A 156 -14.13 5.94 -0.20
N TYR A 157 -14.18 5.20 -1.30
CA TYR A 157 -13.11 5.20 -2.28
C TYR A 157 -13.65 5.27 -3.71
N THR A 158 -12.86 5.87 -4.59
CA THR A 158 -13.09 5.86 -6.04
C THR A 158 -11.80 5.53 -6.78
N LEU A 159 -11.93 5.00 -8.00
CA LEU A 159 -10.77 4.65 -8.83
C LEU A 159 -10.48 5.72 -9.87
N GLU A 160 -9.23 6.15 -9.93
CA GLU A 160 -8.74 7.13 -10.90
C GLU A 160 -8.71 6.57 -12.31
N SER A 161 -9.41 7.17 -13.28
CA SER A 161 -9.62 6.52 -14.59
C SER A 161 -8.34 6.33 -15.44
N GLU A 162 -7.27 7.05 -15.15
CA GLU A 162 -6.06 7.06 -15.96
C GLU A 162 -5.18 5.82 -15.76
N LEU A 163 -5.22 5.23 -14.55
CA LEU A 163 -4.37 4.11 -14.18
C LEU A 163 -5.20 2.96 -13.57
N ARG A 164 -4.80 1.73 -13.86
CA ARG A 164 -5.34 0.51 -13.26
C ARG A 164 -4.19 -0.40 -12.85
N GLN A 165 -4.48 -1.39 -12.00
CA GLN A 165 -3.52 -2.42 -11.60
C GLN A 165 -4.13 -3.80 -11.82
N SER A 166 -3.29 -4.80 -12.03
CA SER A 166 -3.68 -6.22 -11.95
C SER A 166 -3.65 -6.72 -10.53
N ASP A 167 -4.08 -7.96 -10.29
CA ASP A 167 -3.68 -8.66 -9.06
C ASP A 167 -2.17 -8.92 -8.98
N LEU A 168 -1.72 -9.28 -7.77
CA LEU A 168 -0.35 -9.70 -7.47
C LEU A 168 -0.24 -11.24 -7.50
N TYR A 169 0.74 -11.76 -8.24
CA TYR A 169 0.97 -13.19 -8.43
C TYR A 169 2.34 -13.61 -7.92
N GLY A 170 2.43 -14.69 -7.15
CA GLY A 170 3.65 -15.12 -6.46
C GLY A 170 3.54 -15.06 -4.94
N GLY A 171 4.62 -14.73 -4.22
CA GLY A 171 4.60 -14.71 -2.74
C GLY A 171 5.46 -13.64 -2.07
N PRO A 172 5.24 -13.39 -0.77
CA PRO A 172 5.68 -12.18 -0.09
C PRO A 172 7.10 -12.30 0.50
N HIS A 173 8.08 -12.73 -0.31
CA HIS A 173 9.41 -13.08 0.16
C HIS A 173 10.53 -12.12 -0.29
N GLY A 174 10.19 -11.11 -1.10
CA GLY A 174 11.14 -10.14 -1.64
C GLY A 174 10.99 -8.74 -1.05
N THR A 175 11.77 -7.80 -1.56
CA THR A 175 11.65 -6.37 -1.23
C THR A 175 10.57 -5.73 -2.08
N TRP A 176 9.71 -4.91 -1.46
CA TRP A 176 8.64 -4.21 -2.16
C TRP A 176 9.17 -3.22 -3.20
N PHE A 177 8.55 -3.21 -4.36
CA PHE A 177 8.72 -2.19 -5.38
C PHE A 177 7.37 -1.79 -5.97
N ASN A 178 7.27 -0.55 -6.43
CA ASN A 178 6.05 -0.04 -7.08
C ASN A 178 6.40 1.13 -8.00
N ASP A 179 6.22 0.95 -9.31
CA ASP A 179 6.51 1.99 -10.30
C ASP A 179 5.45 3.10 -10.31
N LEU A 180 4.28 2.88 -9.69
CA LEU A 180 3.12 3.76 -9.77
C LEU A 180 3.43 5.24 -9.49
N PRO A 181 4.22 5.62 -8.46
CA PRO A 181 4.56 7.02 -8.21
C PRO A 181 5.35 7.67 -9.35
N SER A 182 6.08 6.88 -10.14
CA SER A 182 7.01 7.35 -11.16
C SER A 182 6.46 7.27 -12.59
N ILE A 183 5.22 6.78 -12.77
CA ILE A 183 4.55 6.71 -14.08
C ILE A 183 4.18 8.14 -14.56
N PRO A 184 4.66 8.61 -15.73
CA PRO A 184 4.29 9.93 -16.23
C PRO A 184 2.82 9.98 -16.69
N SER A 185 2.33 11.18 -17.04
CA SER A 185 1.04 11.32 -17.74
C SER A 185 1.13 10.73 -19.14
N SER A 186 0.07 10.06 -19.61
CA SER A 186 -0.01 9.40 -20.92
C SER A 186 1.17 8.46 -21.24
N PRO A 187 1.51 7.51 -20.34
CA PRO A 187 2.66 6.64 -20.50
C PRO A 187 2.43 5.64 -21.64
N LYS A 188 3.47 5.39 -22.43
CA LYS A 188 3.49 4.33 -23.45
C LYS A 188 4.75 3.49 -23.31
N LEU A 189 4.59 2.18 -23.36
CA LEU A 189 5.70 1.25 -23.32
C LEU A 189 6.36 1.16 -24.71
N SER A 190 7.70 1.18 -24.76
CA SER A 190 8.49 0.99 -25.98
C SER A 190 9.14 -0.39 -26.03
N SER A 191 9.48 -0.97 -24.89
CA SER A 191 9.93 -2.36 -24.81
C SER A 191 9.67 -3.00 -23.45
N ILE A 192 9.58 -4.33 -23.46
CA ILE A 192 9.57 -5.17 -22.27
C ILE A 192 10.70 -6.20 -22.39
N THR A 193 11.48 -6.36 -21.33
CA THR A 193 12.51 -7.39 -21.21
C THR A 193 12.19 -8.29 -20.04
N LEU A 194 12.18 -9.60 -20.26
CA LEU A 194 12.05 -10.63 -19.24
C LEU A 194 13.39 -11.34 -19.11
N ARG A 195 13.92 -11.45 -17.89
CA ARG A 195 15.12 -12.24 -17.60
C ARG A 195 14.71 -13.54 -16.95
N GLY A 196 15.15 -14.67 -17.48
CA GLY A 196 14.80 -15.95 -16.88
C GLY A 196 15.63 -17.14 -17.34
N GLY A 197 15.54 -18.19 -16.53
CA GLY A 197 16.05 -19.53 -16.81
C GLY A 197 15.10 -20.57 -16.25
N ASN A 198 15.44 -21.18 -15.11
CA ASN A 198 14.51 -22.05 -14.39
C ASN A 198 13.37 -21.27 -13.69
N ARG A 199 13.60 -19.98 -13.44
CA ARG A 199 12.64 -19.03 -12.85
C ARG A 199 12.67 -17.71 -13.59
N LEU A 200 11.78 -16.79 -13.23
CA LEU A 200 11.85 -15.40 -13.65
C LEU A 200 12.82 -14.66 -12.72
N ASP A 201 13.97 -14.26 -13.26
CA ASP A 201 15.00 -13.56 -12.51
C ASP A 201 14.70 -12.06 -12.40
N GLY A 202 14.15 -11.45 -13.46
CA GLY A 202 13.86 -10.01 -13.45
C GLY A 202 13.02 -9.54 -14.63
N ILE A 203 12.57 -8.28 -14.55
CA ILE A 203 11.80 -7.59 -15.58
C ILE A 203 12.34 -6.18 -15.77
N ALA A 204 12.37 -5.71 -17.02
CA ALA A 204 12.56 -4.30 -17.34
C ALA A 204 11.47 -3.80 -18.29
N LEU A 205 10.92 -2.62 -17.99
CA LEU A 205 9.87 -1.94 -18.75
C LEU A 205 10.40 -0.56 -19.14
N THR A 206 10.61 -0.33 -20.44
CA THR A 206 11.09 0.96 -20.95
C THR A 206 9.94 1.70 -21.60
N LEU A 207 9.69 2.93 -21.17
CA LEU A 207 8.71 3.83 -21.77
C LEU A 207 9.26 4.49 -23.04
N THR A 208 8.39 5.04 -23.88
CA THR A 208 8.77 5.85 -25.05
C THR A 208 9.49 7.14 -24.66
N SER A 209 9.36 7.60 -23.41
CA SER A 209 10.11 8.72 -22.84
C SER A 209 11.59 8.38 -22.55
N GLY A 210 11.98 7.10 -22.64
CA GLY A 210 13.31 6.62 -22.26
C GLY A 210 13.43 6.21 -20.78
N GLN A 211 12.44 6.53 -19.94
CA GLN A 211 12.40 6.04 -18.57
C GLN A 211 12.30 4.51 -18.55
N THR A 212 13.13 3.86 -17.73
CA THR A 212 13.14 2.40 -17.59
C THR A 212 12.94 2.02 -16.12
N PHE A 213 11.99 1.11 -15.88
CA PHE A 213 11.79 0.46 -14.59
C PHE A 213 12.40 -0.93 -14.64
N THR A 214 13.23 -1.28 -13.66
CA THR A 214 13.94 -2.57 -13.61
C THR A 214 13.80 -3.18 -12.22
N HIS A 215 13.33 -4.42 -12.15
CA HIS A 215 13.09 -5.15 -10.90
C HIS A 215 13.58 -6.59 -10.99
N GLY A 216 13.95 -7.16 -9.84
CA GLY A 216 14.56 -8.48 -9.74
C GLY A 216 16.07 -8.48 -9.94
N GLY A 217 16.64 -9.66 -10.12
CA GLY A 217 18.07 -9.86 -10.26
C GLY A 217 18.56 -9.86 -11.70
N TRP A 218 19.89 -9.96 -11.84
CA TRP A 218 20.60 -10.01 -13.12
C TRP A 218 20.84 -11.44 -13.62
N GLY A 219 20.31 -12.45 -12.92
CA GLY A 219 20.34 -13.85 -13.35
C GLY A 219 19.57 -14.06 -14.67
N GLY A 220 19.60 -15.32 -15.13
CA GLY A 220 18.92 -15.74 -16.35
C GLY A 220 19.42 -15.08 -17.64
N ASN A 221 18.83 -15.47 -18.75
CA ASN A 221 19.04 -14.83 -20.05
C ASN A 221 17.97 -13.73 -20.26
N PRO A 222 18.32 -12.57 -20.84
CA PRO A 222 17.35 -11.55 -21.22
C PRO A 222 16.65 -11.91 -22.53
N TYR A 223 15.34 -11.73 -22.55
CA TYR A 223 14.51 -11.83 -23.75
C TYR A 223 13.69 -10.54 -23.85
N SER A 224 13.82 -9.84 -24.97
CA SER A 224 13.20 -8.52 -25.16
C SER A 224 12.20 -8.53 -26.31
N LEU A 225 11.11 -7.79 -26.12
CA LEU A 225 10.17 -7.42 -27.17
C LEU A 225 10.17 -5.90 -27.30
N ILE A 226 10.53 -5.43 -28.49
CA ILE A 226 10.42 -4.02 -28.87
C ILE A 226 9.05 -3.85 -29.50
N LEU A 227 8.27 -2.89 -29.00
CA LEU A 227 6.90 -2.66 -29.45
C LEU A 227 6.89 -1.73 -30.67
N ALA A 228 6.16 -2.14 -31.71
CA ALA A 228 5.94 -1.30 -32.88
C ALA A 228 4.97 -0.15 -32.58
N SER A 229 4.87 0.82 -33.50
CA SER A 229 3.89 1.91 -33.37
C SER A 229 2.46 1.36 -33.22
N GLY A 230 1.73 1.84 -32.19
CA GLY A 230 0.37 1.37 -31.85
C GLY A 230 0.31 -0.04 -31.27
N GLU A 231 1.44 -0.64 -30.92
CA GLU A 231 1.52 -1.92 -30.22
C GLU A 231 1.66 -1.70 -28.71
N TYR A 232 0.92 -2.48 -27.93
CA TYR A 232 0.96 -2.45 -26.47
C TYR A 232 0.72 -3.84 -25.90
N VAL A 233 1.29 -4.10 -24.72
CA VAL A 233 1.12 -5.36 -24.01
C VAL A 233 -0.28 -5.40 -23.38
N THR A 234 -1.10 -6.37 -23.79
CA THR A 234 -2.48 -6.55 -23.34
C THR A 234 -2.59 -7.54 -22.19
N SER A 235 -1.68 -8.49 -22.09
CA SER A 235 -1.69 -9.48 -21.03
C SER A 235 -0.30 -10.00 -20.69
N VAL A 236 -0.15 -10.44 -19.44
CA VAL A 236 1.05 -11.14 -18.99
C VAL A 236 0.63 -12.38 -18.21
N LYS A 237 0.99 -13.56 -18.71
CA LYS A 237 0.84 -14.82 -18.01
C LYS A 237 2.00 -14.98 -17.03
N LEU A 238 1.70 -15.28 -15.77
CA LEU A 238 2.66 -15.57 -14.73
C LEU A 238 2.41 -16.98 -14.20
N CYS A 239 3.48 -17.72 -13.94
CA CYS A 239 3.41 -18.98 -13.19
C CYS A 239 4.38 -18.96 -12.03
N TRP A 240 3.97 -19.49 -10.88
CA TRP A 240 4.74 -19.48 -9.65
C TRP A 240 4.75 -20.84 -8.96
N ASP A 241 5.79 -21.07 -8.16
CA ASP A 241 5.90 -22.25 -7.29
C ASP A 241 6.93 -21.98 -6.18
N LYS A 242 7.14 -22.95 -5.29
CA LYS A 242 8.09 -22.86 -4.19
C LYS A 242 9.49 -23.27 -4.61
N LYS A 243 10.47 -22.43 -4.28
CA LYS A 243 11.90 -22.74 -4.28
C LYS A 243 12.40 -22.67 -2.85
N ARG A 244 12.83 -23.80 -2.27
CA ARG A 244 13.35 -23.89 -0.89
C ARG A 244 12.41 -23.22 0.13
N GLY A 245 11.11 -23.48 0.01
CA GLY A 245 10.08 -22.94 0.91
C GLY A 245 9.58 -21.53 0.60
N HIS A 246 10.23 -20.77 -0.29
CA HIS A 246 9.80 -19.43 -0.71
C HIS A 246 9.06 -19.50 -2.05
N THR A 247 7.87 -18.92 -2.13
CA THR A 247 7.13 -18.81 -3.40
C THR A 247 7.78 -17.76 -4.29
N ARG A 248 8.05 -18.12 -5.55
CA ARG A 248 8.66 -17.24 -6.56
C ARG A 248 7.93 -17.36 -7.89
N ASN A 249 8.03 -16.33 -8.72
CA ASN A 249 7.61 -16.42 -10.12
C ASN A 249 8.64 -17.24 -10.91
N PHE A 250 8.15 -18.33 -11.51
CA PHE A 250 8.94 -19.23 -12.33
C PHE A 250 8.89 -18.87 -13.81
N PHE A 251 7.82 -18.21 -14.26
CA PHE A 251 7.59 -17.90 -15.66
C PHE A 251 6.85 -16.59 -15.84
N ALA A 252 7.18 -15.88 -16.91
CA ALA A 252 6.36 -14.82 -17.46
C ALA A 252 6.26 -14.94 -18.99
N GLU A 253 5.09 -14.63 -19.55
CA GLU A 253 4.87 -14.44 -20.99
C GLU A 253 3.98 -13.23 -21.22
N ALA A 254 4.56 -12.18 -21.82
CA ALA A 254 3.84 -10.97 -22.20
C ALA A 254 3.34 -11.10 -23.64
N THR A 255 2.08 -10.73 -23.89
CA THR A 255 1.42 -10.77 -25.21
C THR A 255 0.87 -9.39 -25.58
N THR A 256 1.00 -9.00 -26.84
CA THR A 256 0.57 -7.69 -27.36
C THR A 256 -0.76 -7.74 -28.08
N ASN A 257 -1.38 -6.57 -28.28
CA ASN A 257 -2.55 -6.40 -29.14
C ASN A 257 -2.33 -6.81 -30.61
N LYS A 258 -1.08 -6.95 -31.06
CA LYS A 258 -0.72 -7.41 -32.42
C LYS A 258 -0.27 -8.87 -32.47
N GLY A 259 -0.45 -9.62 -31.39
CA GLY A 259 -0.14 -11.04 -31.32
C GLY A 259 1.35 -11.37 -31.19
N GLN A 260 2.22 -10.38 -30.91
CA GLN A 260 3.61 -10.64 -30.54
C GLN A 260 3.69 -11.09 -29.09
N SER A 261 4.73 -11.86 -28.76
CA SER A 261 4.97 -12.28 -27.39
C SER A 261 6.45 -12.41 -27.05
N VAL A 262 6.76 -12.28 -25.77
CA VAL A 262 8.07 -12.61 -25.19
C VAL A 262 7.87 -13.35 -23.89
N ARG A 263 8.71 -14.34 -23.63
CA ARG A 263 8.63 -15.18 -22.44
C ARG A 263 10.00 -15.53 -21.88
N ALA A 264 10.03 -15.79 -20.59
CA ALA A 264 11.20 -16.28 -19.88
C ALA A 264 10.78 -17.17 -18.71
N GLY A 265 11.66 -18.10 -18.31
CA GLY A 265 11.39 -18.99 -17.20
C GLY A 265 10.78 -20.34 -17.59
N SER A 266 10.22 -21.06 -16.62
CA SER A 266 9.64 -22.40 -16.78
C SER A 266 8.20 -22.45 -16.25
N LEU A 267 7.28 -23.01 -17.02
CA LEU A 267 5.89 -23.19 -16.59
C LEU A 267 5.79 -24.04 -15.32
N THR A 268 4.78 -23.76 -14.52
CA THR A 268 4.42 -24.54 -13.31
C THR A 268 2.91 -24.82 -13.34
N ASN A 269 2.41 -25.54 -12.33
CA ASN A 269 0.97 -25.82 -12.23
C ASN A 269 0.15 -24.62 -11.73
N ASN A 270 0.78 -23.66 -11.03
CA ASN A 270 0.09 -22.47 -10.57
C ASN A 270 0.38 -21.33 -11.54
N CYS A 271 -0.59 -21.03 -12.40
CA CYS A 271 -0.50 -19.92 -13.34
C CYS A 271 -1.76 -19.06 -13.30
N ALA A 272 -1.59 -17.80 -13.65
CA ALA A 272 -2.69 -16.88 -13.95
C ALA A 272 -2.25 -15.87 -15.00
N THR A 273 -3.22 -15.22 -15.63
CA THR A 273 -2.98 -14.20 -16.64
C THR A 273 -3.51 -12.86 -16.16
N ALA A 274 -2.61 -11.89 -15.99
CA ALA A 274 -2.96 -10.51 -15.75
C ALA A 274 -3.37 -9.86 -17.08
N THR A 275 -4.64 -9.48 -17.21
CA THR A 275 -5.19 -8.91 -18.45
C THR A 275 -5.50 -7.43 -18.25
N ALA A 276 -4.96 -6.56 -19.10
CA ALA A 276 -5.29 -5.15 -19.09
C ALA A 276 -6.77 -4.94 -19.48
N PRO A 277 -7.48 -3.98 -18.86
CA PRO A 277 -8.81 -3.59 -19.32
C PRO A 277 -8.81 -3.16 -20.79
N SER A 278 -9.97 -3.26 -21.46
CA SER A 278 -10.09 -2.85 -22.87
C SER A 278 -9.61 -1.41 -23.08
N GLY A 279 -8.70 -1.21 -24.03
CA GLY A 279 -8.08 0.09 -24.34
C GLY A 279 -6.89 0.46 -23.45
N TYR A 280 -6.48 -0.42 -22.52
CA TYR A 280 -5.32 -0.23 -21.67
C TYR A 280 -4.18 -1.18 -22.06
N GLY A 281 -2.94 -0.80 -21.70
CA GLY A 281 -1.75 -1.62 -21.85
C GLY A 281 -0.80 -1.46 -20.66
N VAL A 282 0.11 -2.43 -20.49
CA VAL A 282 1.11 -2.41 -19.41
C VAL A 282 2.07 -1.23 -19.58
N VAL A 283 2.29 -0.47 -18.51
CA VAL A 283 3.22 0.69 -18.47
C VAL A 283 4.15 0.69 -17.26
N GLY A 284 3.96 -0.23 -16.33
CA GLY A 284 4.78 -0.37 -15.13
C GLY A 284 4.50 -1.68 -14.41
N ALA A 285 5.24 -1.95 -13.36
CA ALA A 285 5.05 -3.11 -12.51
C ALA A 285 5.06 -2.73 -11.03
N TYR A 286 4.55 -3.64 -10.22
CA TYR A 286 4.63 -3.54 -8.77
C TYR A 286 4.64 -4.95 -8.16
N GLY A 287 5.22 -5.11 -6.97
CA GLY A 287 5.39 -6.43 -6.39
C GLY A 287 6.56 -6.54 -5.44
N GLN A 288 7.11 -7.75 -5.33
CA GLN A 288 8.24 -8.06 -4.46
C GLN A 288 9.31 -8.81 -5.23
N ALA A 289 10.56 -8.39 -5.06
CA ALA A 289 11.68 -9.01 -5.75
C ALA A 289 12.96 -8.97 -4.90
N GLY A 290 13.88 -9.88 -5.22
CA GLY A 290 15.24 -9.90 -4.73
C GLY A 290 16.18 -10.34 -5.85
N ASP A 291 16.95 -11.40 -5.61
CA ASP A 291 17.76 -12.03 -6.67
C ASP A 291 16.91 -12.61 -7.82
N GLU A 292 15.63 -12.90 -7.56
CA GLU A 292 14.63 -13.38 -8.52
C GLU A 292 13.30 -12.64 -8.25
N MET A 293 12.31 -12.80 -9.12
CA MET A 293 10.98 -12.21 -8.93
C MET A 293 10.14 -13.06 -7.95
N ASP A 294 9.76 -12.51 -6.80
CA ASP A 294 8.97 -13.23 -5.79
C ASP A 294 7.46 -13.05 -6.01
N GLN A 295 7.02 -11.81 -6.25
CA GLN A 295 5.63 -11.43 -6.50
C GLN A 295 5.56 -10.34 -7.57
N LEU A 296 4.61 -10.43 -8.50
CA LEU A 296 4.51 -9.49 -9.62
C LEU A 296 3.06 -9.19 -9.97
N GLY A 297 2.78 -7.91 -10.18
CA GLY A 297 1.58 -7.36 -10.80
C GLY A 297 1.96 -6.21 -11.73
N PHE A 298 1.00 -5.75 -12.52
CA PHE A 298 1.21 -4.77 -13.58
C PHE A 298 0.35 -3.54 -13.39
N ILE A 299 0.88 -2.41 -13.84
CA ILE A 299 0.19 -1.13 -13.90
C ILE A 299 -0.21 -0.88 -15.34
N TYR A 300 -1.45 -0.48 -15.55
CA TYR A 300 -2.06 -0.27 -16.85
C TYR A 300 -2.43 1.20 -17.05
N ALA A 301 -2.29 1.69 -18.28
CA ALA A 301 -2.78 3.01 -18.71
C ALA A 301 -3.42 2.91 -20.10
N LYS A 302 -4.29 3.88 -20.45
CA LYS A 302 -4.93 3.98 -21.77
C LYS A 302 -3.88 4.11 -22.89
N GLN A 303 -4.11 3.47 -24.05
CA GLN A 303 -3.13 3.36 -25.16
C GLN A 303 -3.54 4.09 -26.44
#